data_AF-A0A212KSJ9-F1
#
_entry.id   AF-A0A212KSJ9-F1
#
_cell.length_a   1.000
_cell.length_b   1.000
_cell.length_c   1.000
_cell.angle_alpha   90.00
_cell.angle_beta   90.00
_cell.angle_gamma   90.00
#
_symmetry.space_group_name_H-M   'P 1'
#
loop_
_entity.id
_entity.type
_entity.pdbx_description
1 polymer ?
#
loop_
_entity_poly.entity_id
_entity_poly.type
_entity_poly.pdbx_seq_one_letter_code
_entity_poly.pdbx_strand_id
1 'polypeptide(L)'
;MNKLNLQKDAQKKQKGKSLTSVIKNLSIALHVSSDKLIFGDHERNPEEEVEIIFEAVKELESEAKNVVKDLLEAFIMKQEVKKWSSN
;
A
#
# COMPACT_ATOMS: atom_id res chain seq x y z
N MET A 1 -46.76 6.53 18.41
CA MET A 1 -45.80 5.63 17.76
C MET A 1 -44.75 6.49 17.05
N ASN A 2 -43.49 6.42 17.50
CA ASN A 2 -42.45 7.42 17.22
C ASN A 2 -41.82 7.25 15.82
N LYS A 3 -41.88 8.31 15.00
CA LYS A 3 -41.13 8.44 13.73
C LYS A 3 -39.60 8.37 13.92
N LEU A 4 -39.13 8.48 15.17
CA LEU A 4 -37.71 8.40 15.56
C LEU A 4 -37.10 6.99 15.44
N ASN A 5 -37.92 5.93 15.47
CA ASN A 5 -37.43 4.56 15.34
C ASN A 5 -37.29 4.14 13.86
N LEU A 6 -38.08 4.76 12.98
CA LEU A 6 -38.08 4.42 11.55
C LEU A 6 -36.82 4.91 10.81
N GLN A 7 -36.17 5.97 11.29
CA GLN A 7 -34.90 6.45 10.73
C GLN A 7 -33.67 5.67 11.20
N LYS A 8 -33.70 5.11 12.42
CA LYS A 8 -32.61 4.27 12.94
C LYS A 8 -32.52 2.92 12.22
N ASP A 9 -33.65 2.38 11.81
CA ASP A 9 -33.71 1.15 11.02
C ASP A 9 -33.26 1.36 9.56
N ALA A 10 -33.40 2.58 9.03
CA ALA A 10 -32.92 2.93 7.69
C ALA A 10 -31.39 3.08 7.64
N GLN A 11 -30.74 3.59 8.70
CA GLN A 11 -29.27 3.68 8.77
C GLN A 11 -28.60 2.32 9.03
N LYS A 12 -29.31 1.34 9.61
CA LYS A 12 -28.79 -0.01 9.81
C LYS A 12 -28.80 -0.87 8.52
N LYS A 13 -29.49 -0.40 7.46
CA LYS A 13 -29.76 -1.17 6.24
C LYS A 13 -28.84 -0.88 5.05
N GLN A 14 -27.82 -0.04 5.21
CA GLN A 14 -26.84 0.28 4.16
C GLN A 14 -25.42 -0.23 4.45
N LYS A 15 -25.26 -1.28 5.26
CA LYS A 15 -24.02 -2.09 5.23
C LYS A 15 -24.06 -3.08 4.07
N GLY A 16 -24.25 -2.58 2.84
CA GLY A 16 -23.78 -3.33 1.67
C GLY A 16 -22.29 -3.62 1.90
N LYS A 17 -21.80 -4.82 1.55
CA LYS A 17 -20.38 -5.15 1.76
C LYS A 17 -19.53 -4.02 1.18
N SER A 18 -18.81 -3.32 2.05
CA SER A 18 -17.87 -2.28 1.62
C SER A 18 -16.86 -2.89 0.65
N LEU A 19 -16.46 -2.15 -0.37
CA LEU A 19 -15.45 -2.58 -1.35
C LEU A 19 -14.21 -3.15 -0.65
N THR A 20 -13.76 -2.53 0.44
CA THR A 20 -12.62 -3.00 1.23
C THR A 20 -12.86 -4.38 1.84
N SER A 21 -14.07 -4.66 2.34
CA SER A 21 -14.38 -5.98 2.90
C SER A 21 -14.52 -7.04 1.82
N VAL A 22 -14.97 -6.66 0.62
CA VAL A 22 -14.98 -7.53 -0.56
C VAL A 22 -13.56 -7.89 -0.98
N ILE A 23 -12.68 -6.90 -1.15
CA ILE A 23 -11.27 -7.11 -1.52
C ILE A 23 -10.59 -8.01 -0.48
N LYS A 24 -10.73 -7.70 0.82
CA LYS A 24 -10.16 -8.53 1.89
C LYS A 24 -10.58 -10.00 1.79
N ASN A 25 -11.87 -10.25 1.57
CA ASN A 25 -12.39 -11.61 1.47
C ASN A 25 -11.89 -12.34 0.22
N LEU A 26 -11.74 -11.63 -0.90
CA LEU A 26 -11.15 -12.18 -2.14
C LEU A 26 -9.66 -12.50 -1.94
N SER A 27 -8.90 -11.62 -1.29
CA SER A 27 -7.48 -11.85 -1.00
C SER A 27 -7.28 -13.14 -0.20
N ILE A 28 -8.11 -13.36 0.83
CA ILE A 28 -8.07 -14.58 1.66
C ILE A 28 -8.45 -15.81 0.84
N ALA A 29 -9.52 -15.74 0.04
CA ALA A 29 -10.00 -16.86 -0.76
C ALA A 29 -9.01 -17.29 -1.85
N LEU A 30 -8.29 -16.33 -2.43
CA LEU A 30 -7.29 -16.55 -3.49
C LEU A 30 -5.87 -16.77 -2.96
N HIS A 31 -5.66 -16.66 -1.64
CA HIS A 31 -4.35 -16.76 -1.00
C HIS A 31 -3.29 -15.79 -1.58
N VAL A 32 -3.72 -14.57 -1.89
CA VAL A 32 -2.86 -13.49 -2.39
C VAL A 32 -2.95 -12.26 -1.49
N SER A 33 -1.97 -11.35 -1.58
CA SER A 33 -2.09 -10.04 -0.93
C SER A 33 -3.17 -9.19 -1.61
N SER A 34 -3.83 -8.32 -0.84
CA SER A 34 -4.81 -7.37 -1.40
C SER A 34 -4.19 -6.46 -2.46
N ASP A 35 -2.89 -6.16 -2.35
CA ASP A 35 -2.17 -5.37 -3.34
C ASP A 35 -2.21 -6.04 -4.73
N LYS A 36 -2.11 -7.37 -4.83
CA LYS A 36 -2.23 -8.10 -6.12
C LYS A 36 -3.63 -8.02 -6.76
N LEU A 37 -4.66 -7.73 -5.97
CA LEU A 37 -6.03 -7.58 -6.49
C LEU A 37 -6.36 -6.13 -6.87
N ILE A 38 -5.63 -5.18 -6.30
CA ILE A 38 -5.86 -3.74 -6.48
C ILE A 38 -4.99 -3.20 -7.61
N PHE A 39 -3.77 -3.72 -7.76
CA PHE A 39 -2.79 -3.22 -8.70
C PHE A 39 -2.43 -4.30 -9.72
N GLY A 40 -2.43 -3.93 -11.00
CA GLY A 40 -1.85 -4.74 -12.06
C GLY A 40 -0.32 -4.85 -11.93
N ASP A 41 0.29 -5.77 -12.68
CA ASP A 41 1.73 -6.10 -12.59
C ASP A 41 2.66 -4.88 -12.77
N HIS A 42 2.18 -3.79 -13.38
CA HIS A 42 2.94 -2.56 -13.62
C HIS A 42 2.36 -1.32 -12.95
N GLU A 43 1.27 -1.43 -12.19
CA GLU A 43 0.60 -0.26 -11.58
C GLU A 43 1.25 0.19 -10.27
N ARG A 44 2.16 -0.63 -9.72
CA ARG A 44 2.99 -0.34 -8.53
C ARG A 44 4.49 -0.31 -8.84
N ASN A 45 4.86 -0.35 -10.11
CA ASN A 45 6.27 -0.29 -10.47
C ASN A 45 6.85 1.07 -10.08
N PRO A 46 8.15 1.10 -9.71
CA PRO A 46 8.88 2.37 -9.67
C PRO A 46 8.76 3.08 -11.02
N GLU A 47 8.99 4.40 -11.05
CA GLU A 47 9.21 5.10 -12.31
C GLU A 47 10.29 4.36 -13.12
N GLU A 48 10.18 4.34 -14.45
CA GLU A 48 11.04 3.53 -15.35
C GLU A 48 12.54 3.71 -15.05
N GLU A 49 12.97 4.94 -14.75
CA GLU A 49 14.35 5.26 -14.39
C GLU A 49 14.80 4.57 -13.09
N VAL A 50 13.90 4.47 -12.12
CA VAL A 50 14.16 3.83 -10.82
C VAL A 50 14.12 2.30 -10.95
N GLU A 51 13.26 1.78 -11.81
CA GLU A 51 13.21 0.33 -12.12
C GLU A 51 14.55 -0.15 -12.72
N ILE A 52 15.13 0.60 -13.66
CA ILE A 52 16.44 0.30 -14.25
C ILE A 52 17.53 0.24 -13.16
N ILE A 53 17.50 1.16 -12.21
CA ILE A 53 18.45 1.20 -11.09
C ILE A 53 18.29 -0.04 -10.21
N PHE A 54 17.06 -0.48 -9.93
CA PHE A 54 16.83 -1.69 -9.12
C PHE A 54 17.32 -2.97 -9.80
N GLU A 55 17.14 -3.11 -11.12
CA GLU A 55 17.71 -4.25 -11.86
C GLU A 55 19.24 -4.21 -11.85
N ALA A 56 19.87 -3.03 -11.97
CA ALA A 56 21.32 -2.91 -11.82
C ALA A 56 21.81 -3.31 -10.42
N VAL A 57 21.07 -2.95 -9.36
CA VAL A 57 21.38 -3.32 -7.97
C VAL A 57 21.25 -4.83 -7.75
N LYS A 58 20.31 -5.49 -8.43
CA LYS A 58 20.08 -6.93 -8.33
C LYS A 58 21.26 -7.77 -8.86
N GLU A 59 22.05 -7.23 -9.78
CA GLU A 59 23.28 -7.87 -10.28
C GLU A 59 24.50 -7.67 -9.37
N LEU A 60 24.41 -6.82 -8.35
CA LEU A 60 25.52 -6.56 -7.42
C LEU A 60 25.79 -7.74 -6.47
N GLU A 61 27.02 -7.82 -5.98
CA GLU A 61 27.40 -8.73 -4.89
C GLU A 61 26.68 -8.37 -3.58
N SER A 62 26.49 -9.36 -2.71
CA SER A 62 25.69 -9.24 -1.48
C SER A 62 26.15 -8.09 -0.56
N GLU A 63 27.45 -7.85 -0.47
CA GLU A 63 28.00 -6.76 0.35
C GLU A 63 27.62 -5.38 -0.23
N ALA A 64 27.80 -5.19 -1.55
CA ALA A 64 27.41 -3.97 -2.23
C ALA A 64 25.90 -3.70 -2.17
N LYS A 65 25.07 -4.75 -2.26
CA LYS A 65 23.60 -4.63 -2.07
C LYS A 65 23.23 -4.09 -0.69
N ASN A 66 23.91 -4.54 0.36
CA ASN A 66 23.65 -4.06 1.72
C ASN A 66 24.03 -2.58 1.85
N VAL A 67 25.15 -2.16 1.27
CA VAL A 67 25.54 -0.74 1.24
C VAL A 67 24.50 0.13 0.53
N VAL A 68 23.98 -0.32 -0.62
CA VAL A 68 22.92 0.40 -1.34
C VAL A 68 21.66 0.53 -0.48
N LYS A 69 21.27 -0.54 0.21
CA LYS A 69 20.13 -0.54 1.11
C LYS A 69 20.31 0.46 2.25
N ASP A 70 21.43 0.42 2.95
CA ASP A 70 21.73 1.31 4.08
C ASP A 70 21.70 2.79 3.66
N LEU A 71 22.22 3.10 2.46
CA LEU A 71 22.21 4.45 1.91
C LEU A 71 20.79 4.94 1.61
N LEU A 72 19.95 4.10 1.01
CA LEU A 72 18.55 4.43 0.74
C LEU A 72 17.77 4.65 2.06
N GLU A 73 17.98 3.79 3.06
CA GLU A 73 17.34 3.93 4.38
C GLU A 73 17.74 5.25 5.06
N ALA A 74 19.04 5.57 5.08
CA ALA A 74 19.54 6.82 5.64
C ALA A 74 18.97 8.05 4.91
N PHE A 75 18.86 7.97 3.58
CA PHE A 75 18.29 9.04 2.78
C PHE A 75 16.80 9.26 3.06
N ILE A 76 16.00 8.18 3.10
CA ILE A 76 14.57 8.25 3.43
C ILE A 76 14.37 8.90 4.79
N MET A 77 15.10 8.44 5.81
CA MET A 77 15.03 8.98 7.17
C MET A 77 15.33 10.49 7.20
N LYS A 78 16.37 10.94 6.49
CA LYS A 78 16.70 12.38 6.39
C LYS A 78 15.56 13.20 5.79
N GLN A 79 14.88 12.67 4.78
CA GLN A 79 13.76 13.37 4.12
C GLN A 79 12.51 13.42 5.01
N GLU A 80 12.24 12.36 5.78
CA GLU A 80 11.15 12.34 6.76
C GLU A 80 11.36 13.36 7.88
N VAL A 81 12.58 13.44 8.44
CA VAL A 81 12.95 14.46 9.44
C VAL A 81 12.73 15.87 8.89
N LYS A 82 13.16 16.13 7.64
CA LYS A 82 12.95 17.43 7.00
C LYS A 82 11.45 17.76 6.86
N LYS A 83 10.63 16.80 6.46
CA LYS A 83 9.17 16.96 6.36
C LYS A 83 8.54 17.31 7.71
N TRP A 84 8.96 16.66 8.79
CA TRP A 84 8.45 16.94 10.14
C TRP A 84 8.93 18.28 10.71
N SER A 85 10.14 18.73 10.35
CA SER A 85 10.65 20.03 10.80
C SER A 85 10.02 21.25 10.10
N SER A 86 9.35 21.04 8.97
CA SER A 86 8.70 22.09 8.17
C SER A 86 7.18 22.15 8.36
N ASN A 87 6.65 21.42 9.34
CA ASN A 87 5.23 21.37 9.71
C ASN A 87 5.06 21.75 11.18
#